data_AF-A0AAE1FKK1-F1
#
_entry.id   AF-A0AAE1FKK1-F1
#
_cell.length_a   1.000
_cell.length_b   1.000
_cell.length_c   1.000
_cell.angle_alpha   90.00
_cell.angle_beta   90.00
_cell.angle_gamma   90.00
#
_symmetry.space_group_name_H-M   'P 1'
#
loop_
_entity.id
_entity.type
_entity.pdbx_description
1 polymer ?
#
loop_
_entity_poly.entity_id
_entity_poly.type
_entity_poly.pdbx_seq_one_letter_code
_entity_poly.pdbx_strand_id
1 'polypeptide(L)'
;MPLVHALTRQRDAWCPRQRRHLTAIAEFNCALTHLPGRKNPVADTLTRIEIDAVQLGLDYNHLAKEQQQDPETTAIRTAIMALQWKDVPLGDSNISILCDVSTE
;
A
#
# COMPACT_ATOMS: atom_id res chain seq x y z
N MET A 1 9.60 -17.93 -2.26
CA MET A 1 10.86 -17.82 -3.01
C MET A 1 10.85 -16.53 -3.82
N PRO A 2 11.95 -15.75 -3.86
CA PRO A 2 12.04 -14.53 -4.66
C PRO A 2 12.07 -14.82 -6.17
N LEU A 3 11.35 -14.03 -6.96
CA LEU A 3 11.26 -14.19 -8.43
C LEU A 3 12.63 -14.12 -9.13
N VAL A 4 13.56 -13.32 -8.59
CA VAL A 4 14.91 -13.11 -9.12
C VAL A 4 15.70 -14.44 -9.27
N HIS A 5 15.40 -15.44 -8.45
CA HIS A 5 16.08 -16.74 -8.48
C HIS A 5 15.23 -17.85 -9.14
N ALA A 6 14.07 -17.51 -9.70
CA ALA A 6 13.12 -18.52 -10.17
C ALA A 6 13.57 -19.22 -11.46
N LEU A 7 14.26 -18.51 -12.37
CA LEU A 7 14.69 -19.07 -13.66
C LEU A 7 16.03 -19.83 -13.61
N THR A 8 16.86 -19.55 -12.62
CA THR A 8 18.20 -20.17 -12.48
C THR A 8 18.17 -21.46 -11.69
N ARG A 9 17.05 -21.77 -11.02
CA ARG A 9 16.95 -22.88 -10.09
C ARG A 9 16.15 -24.04 -10.69
N GLN A 10 16.79 -25.21 -10.76
CA GLN A 10 16.34 -26.34 -11.58
C GLN A 10 15.37 -27.31 -10.88
N ARG A 11 15.02 -27.11 -9.59
CA ARG A 11 14.43 -28.17 -8.74
C ARG A 11 13.28 -27.75 -7.82
N ASP A 12 12.54 -26.69 -8.14
CA ASP A 12 11.37 -26.35 -7.34
C ASP A 12 10.10 -26.96 -7.96
N ALA A 13 9.32 -27.66 -7.13
CA ALA A 13 8.00 -28.14 -7.50
C ALA A 13 7.02 -26.96 -7.58
N TRP A 14 6.95 -26.30 -8.74
CA TRP A 14 6.03 -25.18 -8.97
C TRP A 14 4.59 -25.65 -9.13
N CYS A 15 3.66 -24.91 -8.52
CA CYS A 15 2.25 -25.13 -8.79
C CYS A 15 1.91 -24.78 -10.25
N PRO A 16 0.78 -25.28 -10.80
CA PRO A 16 0.42 -25.02 -12.20
C PRO A 16 0.37 -23.53 -12.56
N ARG A 17 -0.13 -22.68 -11.64
CA ARG A 17 -0.17 -21.22 -11.84
C ARG A 17 1.24 -20.63 -11.94
N GLN A 18 2.13 -20.97 -11.00
CA GLN A 18 3.52 -20.50 -10.99
C GLN A 18 4.24 -20.91 -12.27
N ARG A 19 4.07 -22.16 -12.70
CA ARG A 19 4.69 -22.67 -13.94
C ARG A 19 4.26 -21.89 -15.17
N ARG A 20 2.95 -21.59 -15.32
CA ARG A 20 2.44 -20.79 -16.45
C ARG A 20 3.06 -19.40 -16.48
N HIS A 21 3.10 -18.70 -15.34
CA HIS A 21 3.70 -17.37 -15.26
C HIS A 21 5.21 -17.40 -15.54
N LEU A 22 5.94 -18.37 -14.99
CA LEU A 22 7.38 -18.49 -15.24
C LEU A 22 7.70 -18.86 -16.69
N THR A 23 6.84 -19.68 -17.34
CA THR A 23 6.98 -19.99 -18.76
C THR A 23 6.81 -18.73 -19.60
N ALA A 24 5.77 -17.94 -19.33
CA ALA A 24 5.56 -16.67 -20.03
C ALA A 24 6.72 -15.68 -19.83
N ILE A 25 7.29 -15.59 -18.62
CA ILE A 25 8.46 -14.74 -18.36
C ILE A 25 9.69 -15.26 -19.13
N ALA A 26 9.89 -16.58 -19.19
CA ALA A 26 11.04 -17.21 -19.85
C ALA A 26 11.01 -17.10 -21.39
N GLU A 27 9.86 -16.81 -21.99
CA GLU A 27 9.76 -16.50 -23.42
C GLU A 27 10.47 -15.19 -23.79
N PHE A 28 10.65 -14.29 -22.81
CA PHE A 28 11.38 -13.04 -22.99
C PHE A 28 12.84 -13.19 -22.57
N ASN A 29 13.75 -12.59 -23.34
CA ASN A 29 15.15 -12.45 -22.93
C ASN A 29 15.29 -11.28 -21.94
N CYS A 30 14.89 -11.51 -20.68
CA CYS A 30 14.94 -10.51 -19.62
C CYS A 30 15.90 -10.89 -18.50
N ALA A 31 16.64 -9.91 -17.99
CA ALA A 31 17.40 -10.04 -16.74
C ALA A 31 16.51 -9.66 -15.55
N LEU A 32 16.39 -10.57 -14.57
CA LEU A 32 15.63 -10.30 -13.34
C LEU A 32 16.56 -9.72 -12.28
N THR A 33 16.25 -8.52 -11.79
CA THR A 33 17.01 -7.85 -10.73
C THR A 33 16.09 -7.31 -9.65
N HIS A 34 16.54 -7.32 -8.40
CA HIS A 34 15.82 -6.69 -7.30
C HIS A 34 15.99 -5.17 -7.37
N LEU A 35 14.88 -4.43 -7.43
CA LEU A 35 14.85 -2.98 -7.36
C LEU A 35 14.10 -2.56 -6.08
N PRO A 36 14.75 -1.83 -5.14
CA PRO A 36 14.08 -1.37 -3.94
C PRO A 36 13.01 -0.32 -4.30
N GLY A 37 11.90 -0.29 -3.56
CA GLY A 37 10.76 0.60 -3.83
C GLY A 37 11.13 2.09 -3.96
N ARG A 38 12.07 2.58 -3.15
CA ARG A 38 12.60 3.96 -3.25
C ARG A 38 13.23 4.29 -4.61
N LYS A 39 13.67 3.29 -5.37
CA LYS A 39 14.23 3.42 -6.72
C LYS A 39 13.20 3.11 -7.82
N ASN A 40 11.95 2.83 -7.46
CA ASN A 40 10.88 2.55 -8.40
C ASN A 40 9.61 3.40 -8.14
N PRO A 41 9.74 4.73 -8.01
CA PRO A 41 8.60 5.59 -7.65
C PRO A 41 7.50 5.55 -8.70
N VAL A 42 7.84 5.46 -9.99
CA VAL A 42 6.83 5.43 -11.06
C VAL A 42 5.97 4.17 -10.98
N ALA A 43 6.56 2.98 -10.89
CA ALA A 43 5.75 1.77 -10.78
C ALA A 43 4.98 1.73 -9.45
N ASP A 44 5.58 2.18 -8.34
CA ASP A 44 4.89 2.26 -7.05
C ASP A 44 3.67 3.19 -7.14
N THR A 45 3.81 4.38 -7.73
CA THR A 45 2.67 5.30 -7.96
C THR A 45 1.61 4.68 -8.86
N LEU A 46 1.97 4.12 -10.01
CA LEU A 46 0.98 3.54 -10.94
C LEU A 46 0.23 2.35 -10.33
N THR A 47 0.89 1.52 -9.51
CA THR A 47 0.21 0.44 -8.78
C THR A 47 -0.69 0.95 -7.66
N ARG A 48 -0.43 2.16 -7.14
CA ARG A 48 -1.26 2.81 -6.11
C ARG A 48 -2.40 3.63 -6.68
N ILE A 49 -2.35 4.06 -7.94
CA ILE A 49 -3.44 4.81 -8.58
C ILE A 49 -4.74 3.98 -8.58
N GLU A 50 -4.67 2.66 -8.72
CA GLU A 50 -5.85 1.81 -8.58
C GLU A 50 -6.46 1.84 -7.17
N ILE A 51 -5.72 2.26 -6.14
CA ILE A 51 -6.18 2.41 -4.75
C ILE A 51 -6.64 3.86 -4.49
N ASP A 52 -5.89 4.86 -4.95
CA ASP A 52 -6.24 6.29 -4.80
C ASP A 52 -7.48 6.69 -5.62
N ALA A 53 -7.72 6.01 -6.75
CA ALA A 53 -8.92 6.22 -7.57
C ALA A 53 -10.16 5.51 -7.00
N VAL A 54 -10.02 4.68 -5.95
CA VAL A 54 -11.17 4.13 -5.24
C VAL A 54 -11.71 5.22 -4.32
N GLN A 55 -12.58 6.06 -4.85
CA GLN A 55 -13.65 6.59 -4.00
C GLN A 55 -14.44 5.36 -3.51
N LEU A 56 -14.09 4.87 -2.32
CA LEU A 56 -14.69 3.71 -1.65
C LEU A 56 -16.20 3.88 -1.37
N GLY A 57 -16.85 4.91 -1.95
CA GLY A 57 -18.19 5.35 -1.58
C GLY A 57 -18.27 5.86 -0.14
N LEU A 58 -17.12 6.11 0.49
CA LEU A 58 -17.05 6.57 1.88
C LEU A 58 -17.37 8.06 1.93
N ASP A 59 -18.39 8.42 2.72
CA ASP A 59 -18.65 9.81 3.05
C ASP A 59 -17.67 10.25 4.15
N TYR A 60 -16.55 10.83 3.71
CA TYR A 60 -15.53 11.36 4.60
C TYR A 60 -16.05 12.48 5.52
N ASN A 61 -17.14 13.17 5.16
CA ASN A 61 -17.78 14.14 6.07
C ASN A 61 -18.41 13.43 7.26
N HIS A 62 -19.09 12.31 7.01
CA HIS A 62 -19.73 11.53 8.06
C HIS A 62 -18.67 10.96 9.00
N LEU A 63 -17.62 10.36 8.42
CA LEU A 63 -16.50 9.80 9.18
C LEU A 63 -15.82 10.86 10.07
N ALA A 64 -15.55 12.06 9.53
CA ALA A 64 -14.94 13.13 10.31
C ALA A 64 -15.84 13.60 11.48
N LYS A 65 -17.17 13.63 11.29
CA LYS A 65 -18.12 13.95 12.37
C LYS A 65 -18.14 12.88 13.44
N GLU A 66 -18.16 11.60 13.06
CA GLU A 66 -18.14 10.49 14.00
C GLU A 66 -16.84 10.47 14.82
N GLN A 67 -15.69 10.70 14.18
CA GLN A 67 -14.40 10.82 14.87
C GLN A 67 -14.32 12.01 15.83
N GLN A 68 -15.09 13.08 15.63
CA GLN A 68 -15.15 14.20 16.57
C GLN A 68 -16.04 13.91 17.78
N GLN A 69 -17.05 13.07 17.60
CA GLN A 69 -18.03 12.74 18.63
C GLN A 69 -17.59 11.54 19.48
N ASP A 70 -16.64 10.75 18.99
CA ASP A 70 -16.14 9.58 19.68
C ASP A 70 -15.12 9.93 20.79
N PRO A 71 -15.36 9.52 22.05
CA PRO A 71 -14.43 9.75 23.14
C PRO A 71 -13.12 8.95 23.02
N GLU A 72 -13.11 7.80 22.35
CA GLU A 72 -11.89 6.99 22.19
C GLU A 72 -10.88 7.69 21.28
N THR A 73 -11.33 8.23 20.16
CA THR A 73 -10.50 9.05 19.26
C THR A 73 -9.92 10.27 19.97
N THR A 74 -10.65 10.88 20.92
CA THR A 74 -10.11 11.97 21.75
C THR A 74 -8.98 11.50 22.66
N ALA A 75 -9.12 10.34 23.30
CA ALA A 75 -8.09 9.76 24.15
C ALA A 75 -6.82 9.41 23.35
N ILE A 76 -7.00 8.83 22.16
CA ILE A 76 -5.90 8.40 21.28
C ILE A 76 -5.08 9.60 20.77
N ARG A 77 -5.70 10.77 20.52
CA ARG A 77 -4.99 12.01 20.12
C ARG A 77 -3.99 12.48 21.16
N THR A 78 -4.28 12.24 22.43
CA THR A 78 -3.44 12.66 23.57
C THR A 78 -2.51 11.56 24.07
N ALA A 79 -2.70 10.32 23.61
CA ALA A 79 -1.94 9.18 24.07
C ALA A 79 -0.50 9.22 23.51
N ILE A 80 0.49 9.03 24.38
CA ILE A 80 1.88 8.85 23.97
C ILE A 80 2.04 7.38 23.59
N MET A 81 2.06 7.09 22.29
CA MET A 81 2.14 5.74 21.73
C MET A 81 3.29 5.64 20.71
N ALA A 82 3.61 4.42 20.27
CA ALA A 82 4.53 4.23 19.15
C ALA A 82 3.95 4.74 17.82
N LEU A 83 2.61 4.78 17.70
CA LEU A 83 1.86 5.33 16.57
C LEU A 83 1.76 6.85 16.71
N GLN A 84 1.83 7.58 15.58
CA GLN A 84 1.75 9.03 15.55
C GLN A 84 0.42 9.47 14.94
N TRP A 85 -0.59 9.65 15.77
CA TRP A 85 -1.91 10.09 15.32
C TRP A 85 -1.96 11.60 15.05
N LYS A 86 -2.36 11.99 13.83
CA LYS A 86 -2.56 13.40 13.43
C LYS A 86 -3.80 13.55 12.57
N ASP A 87 -4.37 14.75 12.60
CA ASP A 87 -5.42 15.15 11.66
C ASP A 87 -4.80 15.47 10.30
N VAL A 88 -5.15 14.67 9.29
CA VAL A 88 -4.67 14.84 7.92
C VAL A 88 -5.81 15.45 7.08
N PRO A 89 -5.58 16.58 6.39
CA PRO A 89 -6.57 17.18 5.51
C PRO A 89 -6.78 16.33 4.25
N LEU A 90 -8.04 16.14 3.84
CA LEU A 90 -8.36 15.45 2.58
C LEU A 90 -8.53 16.44 1.42
N GLY A 91 -7.53 16.48 0.53
CA GLY A 91 -7.54 17.32 -0.67
C GLY A 91 -7.75 18.81 -0.35
N ASP A 92 -8.52 19.51 -1.19
CA ASP A 92 -8.87 20.92 -0.99
C ASP A 92 -10.07 21.14 -0.04
N SER A 93 -10.56 20.07 0.61
CA SER A 93 -11.70 20.18 1.52
C SER A 93 -11.27 20.64 2.91
N ASN A 94 -12.15 21.35 3.62
CA ASN A 94 -11.93 21.78 5.01
C ASN A 94 -12.12 20.64 6.04
N ILE A 95 -11.96 19.39 5.60
CA ILE A 95 -12.24 18.19 6.38
C ILE A 95 -10.92 17.50 6.67
N SER A 96 -10.72 17.16 7.94
CA SER A 96 -9.56 16.39 8.40
C SER A 96 -10.00 15.08 9.03
N ILE A 97 -9.20 14.04 8.85
CA ILE A 97 -9.42 12.71 9.43
C ILE A 97 -8.21 12.31 10.25
N LEU A 98 -8.45 11.64 11.37
CA LEU A 98 -7.40 11.11 12.22
C LEU A 98 -6.71 9.94 11.54
N CYS A 99 -5.41 10.07 11.28
CA CYS A 99 -4.58 9.04 10.65
C CYS A 99 -3.27 8.83 11.42
N ASP A 100 -2.72 7.62 11.37
CA ASP A 100 -1.35 7.35 11.83
C ASP A 100 -0.36 7.76 10.73
N VAL A 101 0.59 8.63 11.09
CA VAL A 101 1.64 9.14 10.20
C VAL A 101 3.04 8.67 10.62
N SER A 102 3.14 7.63 11.46
CA SER A 102 4.41 7.11 11.95
C SER A 102 5.38 6.60 10.86
N THR A 103 4.89 6.42 9.63
CA THR A 103 5.66 5.93 8.48
C THR A 103 6.07 7.01 7.48
N GLU A 104 5.70 8.27 7.70
CA GLU A 104 6.29 9.42 6.99
C GLU A 104 7.74 9.70 7.41
#